data_AF-A0A3M1XXE7-F1
#
_entry.id   AF-A0A3M1XXE7-F1
#
_cell.length_a   1.000
_cell.length_b   1.000
_cell.length_c   1.000
_cell.angle_alpha   90.00
_cell.angle_beta   90.00
_cell.angle_gamma   90.00
#
_symmetry.space_group_name_H-M   'P 1'
#
loop_
_entity.id
_entity.type
_entity.pdbx_description
1 polymer ?
#
loop_
_entity_poly.entity_id
_entity_poly.type
_entity_poly.pdbx_seq_one_letter_code
_entity_poly.pdbx_strand_id
1 'polypeptide(L)'
;MSIFSDEWRRCLREQYKHVIRNQDNITKASLTVVLNQLGFGEDELKQLELEATIRTEDTPDDFKPNLDILQSQPPTPPKQAATFQPHPAECQCPSCVNINLTPHDEDGQPITPEQDDDDDDSPTQMSLF
;
A
#
# COMPACT_ATOMS: atom_id res chain seq x y z
N MET A 1 20.40 -21.85 28.27
CA MET A 1 19.09 -21.16 28.24
C MET A 1 18.33 -21.53 29.49
N SER A 2 17.79 -20.56 30.22
CA SER A 2 16.99 -20.78 31.42
C SER A 2 15.51 -20.71 31.03
N ILE A 3 14.70 -21.68 31.40
CA ILE A 3 13.26 -21.72 31.07
C ILE A 3 12.55 -20.45 31.56
N PHE A 4 12.93 -19.97 32.74
CA PHE A 4 12.44 -18.71 33.29
C PHE A 4 12.73 -17.54 32.37
N SER A 5 13.89 -17.54 31.68
CA SER A 5 14.26 -16.45 30.79
C SER A 5 13.43 -16.35 29.51
N ASP A 6 12.86 -17.47 29.09
CA ASP A 6 12.04 -17.55 27.88
C ASP A 6 10.57 -17.25 28.20
N GLU A 7 10.07 -17.68 29.35
CA GLU A 7 8.71 -17.43 29.81
C GLU A 7 8.44 -15.94 30.06
N TRP A 8 9.35 -15.21 30.72
CA TRP A 8 9.12 -13.79 30.98
C TRP A 8 9.14 -12.98 29.68
N ARG A 9 9.99 -13.35 28.71
CA ARG A 9 10.01 -12.72 27.37
C ARG A 9 8.71 -12.97 26.62
N ARG A 10 8.17 -14.19 26.71
CA ARG A 10 6.86 -14.51 26.13
C ARG A 10 5.76 -13.68 26.76
N CYS A 11 5.75 -13.55 28.09
CA CYS A 11 4.77 -12.73 28.81
C CYS A 11 4.82 -11.26 28.36
N LEU A 12 5.99 -10.67 28.23
CA LEU A 12 6.14 -9.28 27.76
C LEU A 12 5.63 -9.07 26.33
N ARG A 13 5.88 -10.03 25.42
CA ARG A 13 5.37 -9.97 24.05
C ARG A 13 3.85 -10.00 24.00
N GLU A 14 3.22 -10.86 24.80
CA GLU A 14 1.75 -10.89 24.91
C GLU A 14 1.19 -9.61 25.53
N GLN A 15 1.83 -9.08 26.57
CA GLN A 15 1.42 -7.82 27.18
C GLN A 15 1.51 -6.66 26.18
N TYR A 16 2.58 -6.60 25.38
CA TYR A 16 2.74 -5.58 24.34
C TYR A 16 1.61 -5.66 23.30
N LYS A 17 1.28 -6.87 22.83
CA LYS A 17 0.15 -7.08 21.92
C LYS A 17 -1.19 -6.67 22.54
N HIS A 18 -1.42 -7.00 23.81
CA HIS A 18 -2.64 -6.62 24.53
C HIS A 18 -2.78 -5.10 24.68
N VAL A 19 -1.69 -4.39 25.01
CA VAL A 19 -1.66 -2.92 25.11
C VAL A 19 -2.02 -2.26 23.78
N ILE A 20 -1.52 -2.80 22.66
CA ILE A 20 -1.85 -2.32 21.31
C ILE A 20 -3.33 -2.55 20.98
N ARG A 21 -3.86 -3.75 21.26
CA ARG A 21 -5.28 -4.08 21.03
C ARG A 21 -6.23 -3.17 21.81
N ASN A 22 -5.85 -2.80 23.04
CA ASN A 22 -6.64 -1.90 23.89
C ASN A 22 -6.41 -0.41 23.64
N GLN A 23 -5.57 -0.06 22.65
CA GLN A 23 -5.23 1.32 22.30
C GLN A 23 -4.68 2.14 23.48
N ASP A 24 -4.01 1.48 24.44
CA ASP A 24 -3.41 2.15 25.59
C ASP A 24 -2.04 2.74 25.22
N ASN A 25 -2.09 3.98 24.71
CA ASN A 25 -0.91 4.69 24.25
C ASN A 25 0.07 5.06 25.38
N ILE A 26 -0.41 5.21 26.62
CA ILE A 26 0.43 5.57 27.78
C ILE A 26 1.30 4.37 28.15
N THR A 27 0.67 3.20 28.29
CA THR A 27 1.38 1.96 28.60
C THR A 27 2.26 1.54 27.43
N LYS A 28 1.83 1.75 26.18
CA LYS A 28 2.65 1.46 24.98
C LYS A 28 3.99 2.18 25.03
N ALA A 29 3.97 3.50 25.26
CA ALA A 29 5.19 4.31 25.25
C ALA A 29 6.21 3.87 26.30
N SER A 30 5.74 3.60 27.53
CA SER A 30 6.62 3.13 28.61
C SER A 30 7.13 1.70 28.37
N LEU A 31 6.27 0.81 27.87
CA LEU A 31 6.64 -0.57 27.57
C LEU A 31 7.63 -0.69 26.42
N THR A 32 7.52 0.14 25.38
CA THR A 32 8.49 0.21 24.28
C THR A 32 9.90 0.56 24.78
N VAL A 33 10.03 1.51 25.70
CA VAL A 33 11.33 1.87 26.29
C VAL A 33 11.94 0.68 27.05
N VAL A 34 11.14 -0.03 27.84
CA VAL A 34 11.59 -1.21 28.59
C VAL A 34 12.01 -2.34 27.65
N LEU A 35 11.24 -2.61 26.60
CA LEU A 35 11.58 -3.65 25.61
C LEU A 35 12.89 -3.34 24.89
N ASN A 36 13.12 -2.10 24.48
CA ASN A 36 14.39 -1.69 23.87
C ASN A 36 15.58 -1.88 24.83
N GLN A 37 15.42 -1.56 26.13
CA GLN A 37 16.48 -1.78 27.13
C GLN A 37 16.81 -3.26 27.34
N LEU A 38 15.83 -4.14 27.17
CA LEU A 38 15.98 -5.59 27.28
C LEU A 38 16.55 -6.25 26.01
N GLY A 39 16.78 -5.45 24.97
CA GLY A 39 17.37 -5.87 23.70
C GLY A 39 16.37 -6.41 22.69
N PHE A 40 15.07 -6.11 22.83
CA PHE A 40 14.12 -6.32 21.73
C PHE A 40 14.45 -5.36 20.60
N GLY A 41 14.57 -5.87 19.37
CA GLY A 41 14.87 -5.06 18.21
C GLY A 41 13.65 -4.26 17.73
N GLU A 42 13.88 -3.16 17.03
CA GLU A 42 12.79 -2.38 16.42
C GLU A 42 11.97 -3.22 15.43
N ASP A 43 12.61 -4.13 14.70
CA ASP A 43 11.94 -5.04 13.77
C ASP A 43 11.02 -6.02 14.50
N GLU A 44 11.44 -6.52 15.66
CA GLU A 44 10.61 -7.41 16.51
C GLU A 44 9.40 -6.63 17.06
N LEU A 45 9.58 -5.38 17.47
CA LEU A 45 8.47 -4.54 17.94
C LEU A 45 7.46 -4.21 16.84
N LYS A 46 7.93 -3.92 15.62
CA LYS A 46 7.05 -3.72 14.45
C LYS A 46 6.29 -4.98 14.09
N GLN A 47 6.96 -6.14 14.15
CA GLN A 47 6.30 -7.43 13.93
C GLN A 47 5.19 -7.65 14.97
N LEU A 48 5.47 -7.43 16.25
CA LEU A 48 4.46 -7.59 17.31
C LEU A 48 3.29 -6.61 17.15
N GLU A 49 3.54 -5.39 16.67
CA GLU A 49 2.47 -4.43 16.36
C GLU A 49 1.61 -4.90 15.19
N LEU A 50 2.22 -5.46 14.15
CA LEU A 50 1.51 -6.06 13.03
C LEU A 50 0.69 -7.29 13.51
N GLU A 51 1.27 -8.18 14.31
CA GLU A 51 0.57 -9.32 14.89
C GLU A 51 -0.59 -8.93 15.82
N ALA A 52 -0.44 -7.82 16.56
CA ALA A 52 -1.50 -7.30 17.41
C ALA A 52 -2.66 -6.70 16.62
N THR A 53 -2.37 -6.15 15.43
CA THR A 53 -3.35 -5.46 14.57
C THR A 53 -3.96 -6.36 13.49
N ILE A 54 -3.32 -7.48 13.15
CA ILE A 54 -3.97 -8.57 12.42
C ILE A 54 -5.13 -9.07 13.28
N ARG A 55 -6.37 -8.83 12.83
CA ARG A 55 -7.59 -9.33 13.47
C ARG A 55 -7.64 -10.86 13.44
N THR A 56 -6.98 -11.49 14.39
CA THR A 56 -7.02 -12.95 14.53
C THR A 56 -8.40 -13.41 15.00
N GLU A 57 -9.12 -12.55 15.74
CA GLU A 57 -10.50 -12.82 16.20
C GLU A 57 -11.61 -12.63 15.14
N ASP A 58 -11.31 -12.02 13.99
CA ASP A 58 -12.26 -11.81 12.88
C ASP A 58 -12.04 -12.84 11.75
N THR A 59 -11.08 -13.74 11.94
CA THR A 59 -10.81 -14.84 11.00
C THR A 59 -11.50 -16.09 11.54
N PRO A 60 -12.59 -16.57 10.91
CA PRO A 60 -13.25 -17.79 11.35
C PRO A 60 -12.27 -18.98 11.30
N ASP A 61 -12.38 -19.91 12.26
CA ASP A 61 -11.51 -21.11 12.39
C ASP A 61 -11.43 -21.97 11.11
N ASP A 62 -12.36 -21.78 10.16
CA ASP A 62 -12.43 -22.47 8.88
C ASP A 62 -11.79 -21.70 7.70
N PHE A 63 -11.15 -20.55 7.97
CA PHE A 63 -10.46 -19.79 6.94
C PHE A 63 -9.20 -20.53 6.48
N LYS A 64 -9.32 -21.25 5.37
CA LYS A 64 -8.19 -21.78 4.61
C LYS A 64 -7.86 -20.79 3.49
N PRO A 65 -6.70 -20.11 3.55
CA PRO A 65 -6.22 -19.31 2.43
C PRO A 65 -6.18 -20.21 1.19
N ASN A 66 -6.80 -19.77 0.11
CA ASN A 66 -6.90 -20.57 -1.11
C ASN A 66 -5.52 -20.57 -1.81
N LEU A 67 -4.67 -21.54 -1.47
CA LEU A 67 -3.30 -21.67 -1.98
C LEU A 67 -3.25 -22.05 -3.48
N ASP A 68 -4.38 -22.42 -4.08
CA ASP A 68 -4.55 -22.62 -5.53
C ASP A 68 -4.22 -21.37 -6.35
N ILE A 69 -4.28 -20.19 -5.74
CA ILE A 69 -3.93 -18.91 -6.38
C ILE A 69 -2.40 -18.83 -6.65
N LEU A 70 -1.58 -19.51 -5.86
CA LEU A 70 -0.12 -19.58 -6.05
C LEU A 70 0.29 -20.68 -7.06
N GLN A 71 -0.56 -21.70 -7.25
CA GLN A 71 -0.28 -22.84 -8.14
C GLN A 71 -0.78 -22.62 -9.57
N SER A 72 -1.54 -21.55 -9.80
CA SER A 72 -2.09 -21.21 -11.13
C SER A 72 -1.23 -20.21 -11.90
N GLN A 73 0.10 -20.41 -11.94
CA GLN A 73 0.92 -19.89 -13.03
C GLN A 73 1.20 -21.01 -14.04
N PRO A 74 0.38 -21.16 -15.11
CA PRO A 74 0.88 -21.78 -16.32
C PRO A 74 2.08 -20.96 -16.85
N PRO A 75 3.08 -21.60 -17.49
CA PRO A 75 4.17 -20.86 -18.12
C PRO A 75 3.58 -19.83 -19.07
N THR A 76 3.96 -18.59 -18.86
CA THR A 76 3.55 -17.43 -19.66
C THR A 76 3.84 -17.74 -21.13
N PRO A 77 2.83 -17.89 -22.02
CA PRO A 77 3.10 -17.70 -23.44
C PRO A 77 3.51 -16.23 -23.63
N PRO A 78 4.39 -15.94 -24.60
CA PRO A 78 4.98 -14.61 -24.74
C PRO A 78 3.87 -13.58 -24.93
N LYS A 79 3.88 -12.54 -24.08
CA LYS A 79 3.18 -11.25 -24.21
C LYS A 79 2.15 -11.25 -25.35
N GLN A 80 0.96 -11.76 -25.08
CA GLN A 80 -0.18 -11.34 -25.90
C GLN A 80 -0.40 -9.88 -25.55
N ALA A 81 -0.33 -9.04 -26.58
CA ALA A 81 -0.52 -7.61 -26.51
C ALA A 81 -1.69 -7.30 -25.58
N ALA A 82 -1.44 -6.43 -24.59
CA ALA A 82 -2.46 -5.96 -23.67
C ALA A 82 -3.61 -5.39 -24.50
N THR A 83 -4.68 -6.15 -24.65
CA THR A 83 -5.94 -5.61 -25.14
C THR A 83 -6.44 -4.70 -24.04
N PHE A 84 -6.18 -3.40 -24.21
CA PHE A 84 -6.65 -2.34 -23.32
C PHE A 84 -8.15 -2.53 -23.11
N GLN A 85 -8.57 -2.95 -21.92
CA GLN A 85 -9.97 -2.94 -21.54
C GLN A 85 -10.27 -1.53 -21.00
N PRO A 86 -11.04 -0.70 -21.72
CA PRO A 86 -11.37 0.63 -21.25
C PRO A 86 -12.23 0.51 -19.99
N HIS A 87 -11.73 1.06 -18.89
CA HIS A 87 -12.43 1.17 -17.62
C HIS A 87 -12.79 2.65 -17.36
N PRO A 88 -13.67 2.95 -16.38
CA PRO A 88 -14.14 4.31 -16.16
C PRO A 88 -12.98 5.27 -15.94
N ALA A 89 -13.12 6.51 -16.42
CA ALA A 89 -12.11 7.56 -16.31
C ALA A 89 -11.72 7.89 -14.85
N GLU A 90 -12.58 7.53 -13.89
CA GLU A 90 -12.40 7.78 -12.45
C GLU A 90 -11.82 6.58 -11.68
N CYS A 91 -11.11 5.66 -12.34
CA CYS A 91 -10.56 4.48 -11.68
C CYS A 91 -9.46 4.84 -10.65
N GLN A 92 -9.65 4.47 -9.38
CA GLN A 92 -8.71 4.73 -8.27
C GLN A 92 -7.72 3.57 -8.00
N CYS A 93 -7.50 2.68 -8.96
CA CYS A 93 -6.60 1.55 -8.73
C CYS A 93 -5.11 1.99 -8.71
N PRO A 94 -4.23 1.30 -7.96
CA PRO A 94 -2.82 1.68 -7.83
C PRO A 94 -2.06 1.72 -9.16
N SER A 95 -2.52 0.97 -10.16
CA SER A 95 -1.90 0.91 -11.48
C SER A 95 -2.20 2.14 -12.36
N CYS A 96 -3.29 2.87 -12.06
CA CYS A 96 -3.77 3.98 -12.91
C CYS A 96 -3.69 5.34 -12.22
N VAL A 97 -3.57 5.37 -10.89
CA VAL A 97 -3.44 6.61 -10.10
C VAL A 97 -2.27 7.49 -10.58
N ASN A 98 -1.16 6.89 -11.04
CA ASN A 98 -0.03 7.63 -11.58
C ASN A 98 -0.24 8.15 -13.00
N ILE A 99 -1.12 7.51 -13.78
CA ILE A 99 -1.44 7.90 -15.17
C ILE A 99 -2.40 9.09 -15.18
N ASN A 100 -3.35 9.12 -14.24
CA ASN A 100 -4.37 10.18 -14.09
C ASN A 100 -3.78 11.57 -13.71
N LEU A 101 -2.52 11.62 -13.27
CA LEU A 101 -1.83 12.89 -12.98
C LEU A 101 -1.30 13.60 -14.24
N THR A 102 -1.22 12.88 -15.35
CA THR A 102 -0.86 13.45 -16.66
C THR A 102 -2.16 13.86 -17.35
N PRO A 103 -2.35 15.13 -17.72
CA PRO A 103 -3.53 15.55 -18.46
C PRO A 103 -3.51 14.92 -19.86
N HIS A 104 -4.65 14.38 -20.31
CA HIS A 104 -4.80 13.74 -21.63
C HIS A 104 -5.88 14.48 -22.44
N ASP A 105 -5.76 14.43 -23.77
CA ASP A 105 -6.74 14.98 -24.71
C ASP A 105 -7.97 14.07 -24.87
N GLU A 106 -8.93 14.47 -25.72
CA GLU A 106 -10.18 13.72 -25.97
C GLU A 106 -9.95 12.34 -26.59
N ASP A 107 -8.78 12.11 -27.21
CA ASP A 107 -8.36 10.83 -27.81
C ASP A 107 -7.52 9.97 -26.84
N GLY A 108 -7.31 10.44 -25.60
CA GLY A 108 -6.61 9.71 -24.54
C GLY A 108 -5.09 9.66 -24.71
N GLN A 109 -4.50 10.59 -25.46
CA GLN A 109 -3.05 10.78 -25.55
C GLN A 109 -2.59 11.81 -24.51
N PRO A 110 -1.41 11.64 -23.90
CA PRO A 110 -0.89 12.60 -22.93
C PRO A 110 -0.62 13.94 -23.62
N ILE A 111 -1.14 15.03 -23.07
CA ILE A 111 -0.94 16.39 -23.59
C ILE A 111 0.53 16.74 -23.40
N THR A 112 1.31 16.66 -24.47
CA THR A 112 2.68 17.16 -24.50
C THR A 112 2.66 18.68 -24.65
N PRO A 113 3.52 19.44 -23.94
CA PRO A 113 3.57 20.91 -23.99
C PRO A 113 4.02 21.50 -25.33
N GLU A 114 4.11 20.69 -26.39
CA GLU A 114 4.47 21.11 -27.75
C GLU A 114 3.26 21.14 -28.70
N GLN A 115 2.06 20.86 -28.19
CA GLN A 115 0.82 20.96 -28.95
C GLN A 115 -0.01 22.14 -28.40
N ASP A 116 0.54 23.34 -28.56
CA ASP A 116 -0.27 24.54 -28.67
C ASP A 116 -1.00 24.40 -30.02
N ASP A 117 -2.25 23.97 -29.99
CA ASP A 117 -3.12 24.05 -31.15
C ASP A 117 -3.27 25.53 -31.52
N ASP A 118 -2.63 25.90 -32.64
CA ASP A 118 -2.93 27.03 -33.48
C ASP A 118 -4.42 27.00 -33.86
N ASP A 119 -5.30 27.58 -33.04
CA ASP A 119 -6.64 27.97 -33.48
C ASP A 119 -7.06 29.32 -32.87
N ASP A 120 -7.09 30.30 -33.79
CA ASP A 120 -7.96 31.49 -33.85
C ASP A 120 -7.87 32.56 -32.73
N ASP A 121 -7.18 33.66 -33.05
CA ASP A 121 -7.76 35.02 -33.20
C ASP A 121 -6.65 36.08 -33.15
N SER A 122 -5.86 36.19 -34.23
CA SER A 122 -4.95 37.34 -34.41
C SER A 122 -5.54 38.29 -35.46
N PRO A 123 -6.06 39.46 -35.07
CA PRO A 123 -6.56 40.42 -36.04
C PRO A 123 -5.38 40.93 -36.87
N THR A 124 -5.40 40.61 -38.16
CA THR A 124 -4.40 41.08 -39.12
C THR A 124 -4.53 42.60 -39.23
N GLN A 125 -3.63 43.35 -38.58
CA GLN A 125 -3.62 44.80 -38.71
C GLN A 125 -3.06 45.19 -40.08
N MET A 126 -3.95 45.32 -41.07
CA MET A 126 -3.65 46.11 -42.27
C MET A 126 -3.75 47.59 -41.87
N SER A 127 -2.61 48.24 -41.61
CA SER A 127 -2.54 49.69 -41.68
C SER A 127 -1.61 50.11 -42.81
N LEU A 128 -2.24 50.53 -43.91
CA LEU A 128 -1.65 51.42 -44.89
C LEU A 128 -1.07 52.63 -44.16
N PHE A 129 0.22 52.91 -44.33
CA PHE A 129 0.81 54.22 -44.62
C PHE A 129 2.31 54.03 -44.90
#